data_AF-A0A2E7RKM4-F1
#
_entry.id   AF-A0A2E7RKM4-F1
#
_cell.length_a   1.000
_cell.length_b   1.000
_cell.length_c   1.000
_cell.angle_alpha   90.00
_cell.angle_beta   90.00
_cell.angle_gamma   90.00
#
_symmetry.space_group_name_H-M   'P 1'
#
loop_
_entity.id
_entity.type
_entity.pdbx_description
1 polymer ?
#
loop_
_entity_poly.entity_id
_entity_poly.type
_entity_poly.pdbx_seq_one_letter_code
_entity_poly.pdbx_strand_id
1 'polypeptide(L)'
;MAQLFFCTLCDQSIPEADLVSFGAQGEGDRAVCPSCLEMVQSEGGGVSKTYVPVSVAALSLSLLSLLASYLIWKDFHRAEKNILESQERFASQVSGQLESRSKSLAESLLQYQNSRALLETQLERARNSMDTLREDGQNRFESLDSSIEALADTTMELESILSRLSRMEGTVSVVEDRQQAHRSIQENLRDELARLSSQIARLEEAAPDQEESSFSPEISALLRKLQDDDPEVRYGALEKLSAFQDPRLLPHLFPLLADPYEFTRFLTAHTFGDWNARPSVPHLIEALLDEIAFVREAAVRSLRRLTGQNFDYDHTGKESEIQAGYQQWKSWWESNGERFLADS
;
A
#
# COMPACT_ATOMS: atom_id res chain seq x y z
N MET A 1 88.56 -106.85 -76.97
CA MET A 1 87.76 -105.91 -76.15
C MET A 1 87.95 -106.36 -74.71
N ALA A 2 88.72 -105.61 -73.91
CA ALA A 2 88.97 -105.94 -72.50
C ALA A 2 87.73 -105.56 -71.68
N GLN A 3 87.20 -106.50 -70.88
CA GLN A 3 86.07 -106.22 -69.99
C GLN A 3 86.58 -105.44 -68.77
N LEU A 4 85.94 -104.31 -68.47
CA LEU A 4 86.22 -103.50 -67.28
C LEU A 4 85.30 -103.94 -66.15
N PHE A 5 85.87 -104.32 -65.00
CA PHE A 5 85.14 -104.69 -63.79
C PHE A 5 85.23 -103.55 -62.76
N PHE A 6 84.19 -103.32 -61.97
CA PHE A 6 84.17 -102.28 -60.92
C PHE A 6 83.89 -102.88 -59.54
N CYS A 7 84.50 -102.30 -58.51
CA CYS A 7 84.31 -102.72 -57.12
C CYS A 7 82.96 -102.26 -56.57
N THR A 8 82.14 -103.17 -56.02
CA THR A 8 80.81 -102.84 -55.48
C THR A 8 80.83 -101.91 -54.25
N LEU A 9 81.94 -101.81 -53.52
CA LEU A 9 82.02 -101.02 -52.28
C LEU A 9 82.55 -99.60 -52.51
N CYS A 10 83.49 -99.42 -53.43
CA CYS A 10 84.14 -98.12 -53.68
C CYS A 10 83.99 -97.62 -55.12
N ASP A 11 83.33 -98.39 -55.99
CA ASP A 11 83.02 -98.06 -57.39
C ASP A 11 84.24 -97.74 -58.28
N GLN A 12 85.41 -98.29 -57.95
CA GLN A 12 86.64 -98.14 -58.74
C GLN A 12 86.89 -99.35 -59.65
N SER A 13 87.48 -99.10 -60.82
CA SER A 13 87.80 -100.16 -61.80
C SER A 13 88.90 -101.10 -61.30
N ILE A 14 88.66 -102.40 -61.37
CA ILE A 14 89.57 -103.48 -60.95
C ILE A 14 90.28 -104.04 -62.20
N PRO A 15 91.63 -104.03 -62.26
CA PRO A 15 92.37 -104.71 -63.33
C PRO A 15 92.14 -106.22 -63.28
N GLU A 16 92.00 -106.87 -64.45
CA GLU A 16 91.67 -108.30 -64.54
C GLU A 16 92.66 -109.22 -63.80
N ALA A 17 93.92 -108.81 -63.67
CA ALA A 17 94.96 -109.54 -62.94
C ALA A 17 94.70 -109.65 -61.43
N ASP A 18 93.91 -108.75 -60.85
CA ASP A 18 93.64 -108.64 -59.41
C ASP A 18 92.24 -109.16 -59.02
N LEU A 19 91.58 -109.93 -59.90
CA LEU A 19 90.29 -110.58 -59.64
C LEU A 19 90.47 -111.82 -58.74
N VAL A 20 90.25 -111.66 -57.43
CA VAL A 20 90.54 -112.71 -56.44
C VAL A 20 89.42 -113.76 -56.25
N SER A 21 88.21 -113.59 -56.82
CA SER A 21 87.20 -114.68 -56.81
C SER A 21 85.98 -114.41 -57.71
N PHE A 22 85.61 -115.38 -58.55
CA PHE A 22 84.32 -115.44 -59.27
C PHE A 22 83.67 -116.82 -59.04
N GLY A 23 82.54 -116.88 -58.33
CA GLY A 23 81.74 -118.10 -58.16
C GLY A 23 80.73 -118.00 -57.02
N ALA A 24 79.52 -118.56 -57.08
CA ALA A 24 78.76 -119.11 -58.20
C ALA A 24 77.26 -119.11 -57.80
N GLN A 25 76.41 -118.87 -58.80
CA GLN A 25 74.94 -119.04 -58.83
C GLN A 25 74.04 -117.93 -58.25
N GLY A 26 73.78 -116.91 -59.09
CA GLY A 26 72.47 -116.24 -59.16
C GLY A 26 72.47 -114.72 -59.19
N GLU A 27 72.66 -114.12 -60.39
CA GLU A 27 72.43 -112.71 -60.75
C GLU A 27 73.36 -111.61 -60.16
N GLY A 28 74.31 -111.18 -61.00
CA GLY A 28 74.61 -109.75 -61.21
C GLY A 28 75.76 -109.12 -60.42
N ASP A 29 76.97 -109.18 -60.99
CA ASP A 29 78.09 -108.23 -60.86
C ASP A 29 78.42 -107.66 -59.47
N ARG A 30 78.93 -108.50 -58.56
CA ARG A 30 79.62 -108.00 -57.35
C ARG A 30 81.07 -108.46 -57.30
N ALA A 31 81.99 -107.61 -57.74
CA ALA A 31 83.43 -107.75 -57.53
C ALA A 31 83.87 -106.81 -56.40
N VAL A 32 84.78 -107.24 -55.53
CA VAL A 32 85.32 -106.41 -54.44
C VAL A 32 86.84 -106.33 -54.60
N CYS A 33 87.41 -105.13 -54.59
CA CYS A 33 88.85 -104.96 -54.72
C CYS A 33 89.57 -105.39 -53.42
N PRO A 34 90.85 -105.81 -53.50
CA PRO A 34 91.60 -106.28 -52.33
C PRO A 34 91.61 -105.28 -51.16
N SER A 35 91.73 -103.98 -51.43
CA SER A 35 91.71 -102.94 -50.39
C SER A 35 90.38 -102.88 -49.63
N CYS A 36 89.25 -103.00 -50.33
CA CYS A 36 87.94 -103.04 -49.68
C CYS A 36 87.72 -104.35 -48.91
N LEU A 37 88.29 -105.46 -49.40
CA LEU A 37 88.23 -106.75 -48.71
C LEU A 37 89.01 -106.71 -47.39
N GLU A 38 90.19 -106.09 -47.37
CA GLU A 38 90.94 -105.84 -46.12
C GLU A 38 90.16 -104.93 -45.17
N MET A 39 89.50 -103.89 -45.67
CA MET A 39 88.71 -102.99 -44.83
C MET A 39 87.58 -103.73 -44.10
N VAL A 40 86.84 -104.59 -44.81
CA VAL A 40 85.77 -105.42 -44.22
C VAL A 40 86.31 -106.46 -43.25
N GLN A 41 87.50 -107.01 -43.49
CA GLN A 41 88.13 -107.97 -42.59
C GLN A 41 88.79 -107.30 -41.38
N SER A 42 89.14 -106.02 -41.46
CA SER A 42 89.84 -105.26 -40.41
C SER A 42 88.92 -104.66 -39.31
N GLU A 43 87.60 -104.62 -39.50
CA GLU A 43 86.64 -104.26 -38.44
C GLU A 43 86.23 -105.45 -37.54
N GLY A 44 86.87 -106.61 -37.71
CA GLY A 44 86.95 -107.67 -36.72
C GLY A 44 87.87 -107.30 -35.54
N GLY A 45 87.63 -106.17 -34.88
CA GLY A 45 88.44 -105.64 -33.79
C GLY A 45 87.60 -105.32 -32.54
N GLY A 46 87.73 -106.15 -31.51
CA GLY A 46 87.00 -106.01 -30.25
C GLY A 46 87.35 -104.74 -29.47
N VAL A 47 86.33 -104.02 -29.02
CA VAL A 47 86.39 -103.07 -27.90
C VAL A 47 85.21 -103.33 -26.96
N SER A 48 85.54 -103.41 -25.68
CA SER A 48 84.77 -104.00 -24.58
C SER A 48 83.39 -103.39 -24.33
N LYS A 49 82.35 -104.22 -24.38
CA LYS A 49 81.03 -103.92 -23.80
C LYS A 49 81.11 -103.99 -22.28
N THR A 50 81.31 -102.87 -21.62
CA THR A 50 80.99 -102.72 -20.19
C THR A 50 79.47 -102.75 -20.02
N TYR A 51 78.99 -103.80 -19.37
CA TYR A 51 77.58 -104.13 -19.16
C TYR A 51 76.97 -103.23 -18.05
N VAL A 52 76.33 -102.14 -18.47
CA VAL A 52 75.23 -101.39 -17.83
C VAL A 52 73.95 -102.17 -17.50
N PRO A 53 73.67 -102.78 -16.33
CA PRO A 53 72.38 -103.46 -16.12
C PRO A 53 71.20 -102.49 -16.30
N VAL A 54 70.33 -102.80 -17.27
CA VAL A 54 69.10 -102.05 -17.68
C VAL A 54 68.18 -101.71 -16.49
N SER A 55 68.26 -102.45 -15.38
CA SER A 55 67.45 -102.24 -14.17
C SER A 55 67.80 -100.96 -13.40
N VAL A 56 69.07 -100.54 -13.32
CA VAL A 56 69.47 -99.37 -12.51
C VAL A 56 69.17 -98.06 -13.25
N ALA A 57 69.41 -98.02 -14.57
CA ALA A 57 69.08 -96.87 -15.41
C ALA A 57 67.56 -96.63 -15.46
N ALA A 58 66.76 -97.69 -15.58
CA ALA A 58 65.30 -97.60 -15.58
C ALA A 58 64.75 -97.04 -14.25
N LEU A 59 65.26 -97.51 -13.10
CA LEU A 59 64.84 -97.00 -11.79
C LEU A 59 65.22 -95.52 -11.59
N SER A 60 66.40 -95.10 -12.07
CA SER A 60 66.82 -93.68 -11.99
C SER A 60 65.93 -92.75 -12.84
N LEU A 61 65.53 -93.19 -14.04
CA LEU A 61 64.61 -92.45 -14.90
C LEU A 61 63.19 -92.39 -14.32
N SER A 62 62.71 -93.48 -13.72
CA SER A 62 61.42 -93.49 -13.01
C SER A 62 61.42 -92.54 -11.81
N LEU A 63 62.50 -92.50 -11.03
CA LEU A 63 62.65 -91.58 -9.89
C LEU A 63 62.68 -90.12 -10.36
N LEU A 64 63.41 -89.82 -11.43
CA LEU A 64 63.44 -88.50 -12.05
C LEU A 64 62.08 -88.09 -12.62
N SER A 65 61.33 -89.02 -13.23
CA SER A 65 59.97 -88.77 -13.73
C SER A 65 58.97 -88.51 -12.61
N LEU A 66 59.07 -89.23 -11.49
CA LEU A 66 58.27 -88.99 -10.28
C LEU A 66 58.61 -87.63 -9.66
N LEU A 67 59.90 -87.28 -9.58
CA LEU A 67 60.35 -85.98 -9.09
C LEU A 67 59.87 -84.85 -9.99
N ALA A 68 59.98 -85.00 -11.32
CA ALA A 68 59.46 -84.02 -12.28
C ALA A 68 57.94 -83.86 -12.16
N SER A 69 57.20 -84.98 -12.06
CA SER A 69 55.75 -84.97 -11.83
C SER A 69 55.38 -84.27 -10.51
N TYR A 70 56.13 -84.51 -9.43
CA TYR A 70 55.93 -83.83 -8.15
C TYR A 70 56.20 -82.33 -8.22
N LEU A 71 57.25 -81.90 -8.92
CA LEU A 71 57.54 -80.47 -9.12
C LEU A 71 56.45 -79.80 -9.95
N ILE A 72 56.00 -80.43 -11.04
CA ILE A 72 54.88 -79.94 -11.85
C ILE A 72 53.60 -79.83 -11.00
N TRP A 73 53.29 -80.84 -10.18
CA TRP A 73 52.15 -80.80 -9.27
C TRP A 73 52.26 -79.67 -8.24
N LYS A 74 53.44 -79.49 -7.64
CA LYS A 74 53.71 -78.42 -6.67
C LYS A 74 53.58 -77.03 -7.30
N ASP A 75 54.12 -76.84 -8.50
CA ASP A 75 54.03 -75.57 -9.23
C ASP A 75 52.60 -75.30 -9.71
N PHE A 76 51.88 -76.34 -10.14
CA PHE A 76 50.46 -76.25 -10.48
C PHE A 76 49.62 -75.82 -9.27
N HIS A 77 49.76 -76.47 -8.11
CA HIS A 77 49.04 -76.06 -6.90
C HIS A 77 49.46 -74.69 -6.38
N ARG A 78 50.73 -74.28 -6.60
CA ARG A 78 51.17 -72.92 -6.29
C ARG A 78 50.51 -71.90 -7.22
N ALA A 79 50.44 -72.18 -8.51
CA ALA A 79 49.77 -71.33 -9.49
C ALA A 79 48.26 -71.23 -9.20
N GLU A 80 47.60 -72.33 -8.86
CA GLU A 80 46.19 -72.38 -8.48
C GLU A 80 45.90 -71.50 -7.25
N LYS A 81 46.70 -71.62 -6.18
CA LYS A 81 46.57 -70.74 -4.99
C LYS A 81 46.78 -69.27 -5.33
N ASN A 82 47.80 -68.95 -6.12
CA ASN A 82 48.05 -67.57 -6.54
C ASN A 82 46.89 -67.00 -7.36
N ILE A 83 46.28 -67.81 -8.23
CA ILE A 83 45.11 -67.42 -9.02
C ILE A 83 43.92 -67.16 -8.10
N LEU A 84 43.60 -68.07 -7.18
CA LEU A 84 42.49 -67.90 -6.23
C LEU A 84 42.68 -66.65 -5.36
N GLU A 85 43.86 -66.45 -4.79
CA GLU A 85 44.17 -65.23 -4.02
C GLU A 85 44.09 -63.97 -4.88
N SER A 86 44.52 -64.03 -6.15
CA SER A 86 44.43 -62.89 -7.06
C SER A 86 42.97 -62.55 -7.41
N GLN A 87 42.11 -63.55 -7.56
CA GLN A 87 40.68 -63.35 -7.82
C GLN A 87 39.98 -62.77 -6.59
N GLU A 88 40.29 -63.25 -5.38
CA GLU A 88 39.74 -62.70 -4.14
C GLU A 88 40.19 -61.25 -3.92
N ARG A 89 41.47 -60.95 -4.13
CA ARG A 89 41.99 -59.57 -4.10
C ARG A 89 41.28 -58.69 -5.12
N PHE A 90 41.15 -59.14 -6.36
CA PHE A 90 40.43 -58.40 -7.39
C PHE A 90 38.96 -58.17 -7.04
N ALA A 91 38.26 -59.20 -6.56
CA ALA A 91 36.87 -59.11 -6.13
C ALA A 91 36.69 -58.10 -4.99
N SER A 92 37.56 -58.15 -3.97
CA SER A 92 37.53 -57.19 -2.85
C SER A 92 37.84 -55.75 -3.28
N GLN A 93 38.77 -55.57 -4.23
CA GLN A 93 39.10 -54.26 -4.78
C GLN A 93 37.91 -53.69 -5.57
N VAL A 94 37.28 -54.50 -6.41
CA VAL A 94 36.10 -54.09 -7.18
C VAL A 94 34.92 -53.79 -6.26
N SER A 95 34.65 -54.63 -5.26
CA SER A 95 33.55 -54.39 -4.30
C SER A 95 33.81 -53.11 -3.49
N GLY A 96 35.04 -52.87 -3.03
CA GLY A 96 35.41 -51.65 -2.33
C GLY A 96 35.30 -50.40 -3.20
N GLN A 97 35.67 -50.48 -4.49
CA GLN A 97 35.47 -49.39 -5.44
C GLN A 97 33.99 -49.14 -5.73
N LEU A 98 33.18 -50.18 -5.89
CA LEU A 98 31.74 -50.05 -6.09
C LEU A 98 31.05 -49.45 -4.87
N GLU A 99 31.43 -49.86 -3.66
CA GLU A 99 30.86 -49.33 -2.41
C GLU A 99 31.26 -47.86 -2.17
N SER A 100 32.52 -47.50 -2.40
CA SER A 100 32.96 -46.11 -2.28
C SER A 100 32.29 -45.20 -3.32
N ARG A 101 32.17 -45.66 -4.58
CA ARG A 101 31.43 -44.93 -5.62
C ARG A 101 29.94 -44.83 -5.31
N SER A 102 29.32 -45.88 -4.79
CA SER A 102 27.89 -45.85 -4.45
C SER A 102 27.60 -44.89 -3.30
N LYS A 103 28.46 -44.86 -2.27
CA LYS A 103 28.39 -43.87 -1.17
C LYS A 103 28.57 -42.44 -1.69
N SER A 104 29.61 -42.19 -2.47
CA SER A 104 29.86 -40.87 -3.06
C SER A 104 28.70 -40.40 -3.96
N LEU A 105 28.13 -41.31 -4.75
CA LEU A 105 26.97 -40.99 -5.58
C LEU A 105 25.73 -40.67 -4.71
N ALA A 106 25.47 -41.43 -3.65
CA ALA A 106 24.38 -41.17 -2.73
C ALA A 106 24.53 -39.81 -2.02
N GLU A 107 25.73 -39.47 -1.57
CA GLU A 107 26.04 -38.16 -0.98
C GLU A 107 25.81 -37.01 -1.99
N SER A 108 26.29 -37.18 -3.23
CA SER A 108 26.05 -36.19 -4.29
C SER A 108 24.56 -36.00 -4.58
N LEU A 109 23.79 -37.08 -4.64
CA LEU A 109 22.36 -37.04 -4.91
C LEU A 109 21.61 -36.30 -3.80
N LEU A 110 21.98 -36.55 -2.53
CA LEU A 110 21.44 -35.82 -1.39
C LEU A 110 21.79 -34.33 -1.45
N GLN A 111 23.03 -33.99 -1.82
CA GLN A 111 23.46 -32.60 -1.99
C GLN A 111 22.66 -31.90 -3.11
N TYR A 112 22.44 -32.57 -4.24
CA TYR A 112 21.60 -32.04 -5.32
C TYR A 112 20.14 -31.84 -4.88
N GLN A 113 19.57 -32.79 -4.13
CA GLN A 113 18.21 -32.65 -3.59
C GLN A 113 18.09 -31.46 -2.64
N ASN A 114 19.05 -31.28 -1.73
CA ASN A 114 19.07 -30.13 -0.82
C ASN A 114 19.23 -28.80 -1.57
N SER A 115 20.10 -28.77 -2.59
CA SER A 115 20.31 -27.57 -3.42
C SER A 115 19.05 -27.21 -4.21
N ARG A 116 18.33 -28.22 -4.73
CA ARG A 116 17.04 -28.02 -5.41
C ARG A 116 15.97 -27.48 -4.47
N ALA A 117 15.82 -28.07 -3.28
CA ALA A 117 14.84 -27.60 -2.29
C ALA A 117 15.11 -26.15 -1.87
N LEU A 118 16.39 -25.78 -1.71
CA LEU A 118 16.78 -24.40 -1.42
C LEU A 118 16.41 -23.45 -2.57
N LEU A 119 16.71 -23.82 -3.82
CA LEU A 119 16.37 -23.02 -5.00
C LEU A 119 14.87 -22.85 -5.17
N GLU A 120 14.09 -23.91 -4.98
CA GLU A 120 12.61 -23.86 -5.02
C GLU A 120 12.08 -22.88 -3.96
N THR A 121 12.62 -22.94 -2.74
CA THR A 121 12.25 -22.00 -1.67
C THR A 121 12.65 -20.55 -1.99
N GLN A 122 13.83 -20.33 -2.55
CA GLN A 122 14.27 -18.98 -2.94
C GLN A 122 13.42 -18.41 -4.08
N LEU A 123 13.06 -19.24 -5.06
CA LEU A 123 12.23 -18.86 -6.18
C LEU A 123 10.81 -18.51 -5.73
N GLU A 124 10.27 -19.25 -4.76
CA GLU A 124 8.98 -18.95 -4.16
C GLU A 124 9.00 -17.63 -3.38
N ARG A 125 10.04 -17.37 -2.58
CA ARG A 125 10.22 -16.07 -1.92
C ARG A 125 10.33 -14.92 -2.92
N ALA A 126 11.06 -15.12 -4.02
CA ALA A 126 11.21 -14.11 -5.07
C ALA A 126 9.86 -13.82 -5.76
N ARG A 127 9.06 -14.86 -6.06
CA ARG A 127 7.69 -14.70 -6.60
C ARG A 127 6.80 -13.90 -5.65
N ASN A 128 6.73 -14.31 -4.38
CA ASN A 128 5.92 -13.61 -3.38
C ASN A 128 6.37 -12.15 -3.22
N SER A 129 7.69 -11.89 -3.24
CA SER A 129 8.20 -10.51 -3.20
C SER A 129 7.79 -9.71 -4.44
N MET A 130 7.78 -10.30 -5.64
CA MET A 130 7.32 -9.63 -6.85
C MET A 130 5.82 -9.34 -6.82
N ASP A 131 5.01 -10.27 -6.30
CA ASP A 131 3.57 -10.08 -6.17
C ASP A 131 3.25 -8.95 -5.19
N THR A 132 3.92 -8.90 -4.04
CA THR A 132 3.76 -7.79 -3.08
C THR A 132 4.19 -6.43 -3.66
N LEU A 133 5.29 -6.38 -4.43
CA LEU A 133 5.73 -5.15 -5.10
C LEU A 133 4.73 -4.71 -6.19
N ARG A 134 4.13 -5.67 -6.90
CA ARG A 134 3.09 -5.39 -7.88
C ARG A 134 1.84 -4.83 -7.21
N GLU A 135 1.39 -5.43 -6.12
CA GLU A 135 0.22 -4.98 -5.36
C GLU A 135 0.44 -3.60 -4.74
N ASP A 136 1.59 -3.36 -4.08
CA ASP A 136 1.95 -2.03 -3.55
C ASP A 136 2.03 -1.00 -4.69
N GLY A 137 2.59 -1.37 -5.84
CA GLY A 137 2.60 -0.54 -7.03
C GLY A 137 1.19 -0.15 -7.50
N GLN A 138 0.29 -1.12 -7.63
CA GLN A 138 -1.10 -0.88 -8.05
C GLN A 138 -1.84 0.01 -7.05
N ASN A 139 -1.73 -0.26 -5.75
CA ASN A 139 -2.35 0.55 -4.70
C ASN A 139 -1.85 2.00 -4.72
N ARG A 140 -0.55 2.21 -4.97
CA ARG A 140 0.01 3.56 -5.12
C ARG A 140 -0.49 4.27 -6.37
N PHE A 141 -0.66 3.57 -7.49
CA PHE A 141 -1.23 4.17 -8.70
C PHE A 141 -2.69 4.55 -8.51
N GLU A 142 -3.51 3.69 -7.88
CA GLU A 142 -4.91 4.01 -7.54
C GLU A 142 -5.00 5.20 -6.58
N SER A 143 -4.13 5.26 -5.56
CA SER A 143 -4.06 6.40 -4.66
C SER A 143 -3.64 7.69 -5.37
N LEU A 144 -2.69 7.61 -6.31
CA LEU A 144 -2.26 8.76 -7.09
C LEU A 144 -3.38 9.25 -8.02
N ASP A 145 -4.11 8.34 -8.66
CA ASP A 145 -5.23 8.66 -9.55
C ASP A 145 -6.34 9.39 -8.77
N SER A 146 -6.74 8.86 -7.61
CA SER A 146 -7.72 9.53 -6.74
C SER A 146 -7.25 10.92 -6.25
N SER A 147 -5.93 11.09 -6.03
CA SER A 147 -5.37 12.39 -5.65
C SER A 147 -5.40 13.38 -6.80
N ILE A 148 -5.18 12.92 -8.04
CA ILE A 148 -5.28 13.75 -9.25
C ILE A 148 -6.73 14.19 -9.47
N GLU A 149 -7.70 13.29 -9.30
CA GLU A 149 -9.13 13.63 -9.38
C GLU A 149 -9.53 14.67 -8.31
N ALA A 150 -9.08 14.51 -7.07
CA ALA A 150 -9.33 15.49 -6.01
C ALA A 150 -8.70 16.86 -6.34
N LEU A 151 -7.49 16.89 -6.89
CA LEU A 151 -6.87 18.14 -7.33
C LEU A 151 -7.65 18.81 -8.48
N ALA A 152 -8.21 18.02 -9.41
CA ALA A 152 -9.06 18.56 -10.47
C ALA A 152 -10.33 19.22 -9.90
N ASP A 153 -10.98 18.61 -8.91
CA ASP A 153 -12.17 19.17 -8.25
C ASP A 153 -11.85 20.48 -7.51
N THR A 154 -10.74 20.51 -6.75
CA THR A 154 -10.30 21.77 -6.10
C THR A 154 -9.99 22.88 -7.10
N THR A 155 -9.50 22.53 -8.29
CA THR A 155 -9.25 23.52 -9.37
C THR A 155 -10.57 24.10 -9.87
N MET A 156 -11.61 23.28 -10.04
CA MET A 156 -12.96 23.75 -10.40
C MET A 156 -13.57 24.63 -9.32
N GLU A 157 -13.39 24.31 -8.04
CA GLU A 157 -13.82 25.15 -6.93
C GLU A 157 -13.11 26.51 -6.93
N LEU A 158 -11.80 26.53 -7.18
CA LEU A 158 -11.03 27.77 -7.29
C LEU A 158 -11.51 28.65 -8.44
N GLU A 159 -11.78 28.09 -9.62
CA GLU A 159 -12.36 28.83 -10.75
C GLU A 159 -13.74 29.42 -10.40
N SER A 160 -14.58 28.65 -9.70
CA SER A 160 -15.87 29.12 -9.21
C SER A 160 -15.73 30.29 -8.23
N ILE A 161 -14.80 30.21 -7.28
CA ILE A 161 -14.49 31.30 -6.34
C ILE A 161 -14.00 32.54 -7.08
N LEU A 162 -13.07 32.39 -8.02
CA LEU A 162 -12.58 33.51 -8.83
C LEU A 162 -13.71 34.17 -9.62
N SER A 163 -14.64 33.39 -10.19
CA SER A 163 -15.82 33.92 -10.88
C SER A 163 -16.76 34.71 -9.95
N ARG A 164 -16.86 34.31 -8.68
CA ARG A 164 -17.66 35.00 -7.66
C ARG A 164 -16.99 36.29 -7.19
N LEU A 165 -15.67 36.27 -7.00
CA LEU A 165 -14.89 37.45 -6.66
C LEU A 165 -14.98 38.51 -7.75
N SER A 166 -14.83 38.12 -9.02
CA SER A 166 -15.00 39.05 -10.15
C SER A 166 -16.41 39.66 -10.20
N ARG A 167 -17.46 38.89 -9.89
CA ARG A 167 -18.82 39.42 -9.77
C ARG A 167 -18.97 40.38 -8.58
N MET A 168 -18.38 40.05 -7.44
CA MET A 168 -18.37 40.94 -6.26
C MET A 168 -17.69 42.27 -6.56
N GLU A 169 -16.55 42.24 -7.24
CA GLU A 169 -15.82 43.46 -7.63
C GLU A 169 -16.71 44.39 -8.48
N GLY A 170 -17.46 43.83 -9.45
CA GLY A 170 -18.45 44.59 -10.21
C GLY A 170 -19.57 45.18 -9.35
N THR A 171 -20.06 44.45 -8.34
CA THR A 171 -21.07 45.00 -7.42
C THR A 171 -20.52 46.07 -6.50
N VAL A 172 -19.26 45.95 -6.06
CA VAL A 172 -18.60 46.94 -5.22
C VAL A 172 -18.45 48.25 -5.98
N SER A 173 -18.04 48.21 -7.26
CA SER A 173 -17.93 49.44 -8.07
C SER A 173 -19.28 50.16 -8.18
N VAL A 174 -20.37 49.42 -8.38
CA VAL A 174 -21.73 50.00 -8.45
C VAL A 174 -22.16 50.60 -7.11
N VAL A 175 -21.81 49.96 -5.99
CA VAL A 175 -22.10 50.48 -4.65
C VAL A 175 -21.28 51.75 -4.37
N GLU A 176 -20.01 51.78 -4.77
CA GLU A 176 -19.15 52.96 -4.66
C GLU A 176 -19.71 54.16 -5.44
N ASP A 177 -20.11 53.94 -6.70
CA ASP A 177 -20.76 54.97 -7.53
C ASP A 177 -22.04 55.50 -6.87
N ARG A 178 -22.88 54.58 -6.35
CA ARG A 178 -24.12 54.95 -5.66
C ARG A 178 -23.86 55.70 -4.35
N GLN A 179 -22.83 55.32 -3.61
CA GLN A 179 -22.43 55.99 -2.38
C GLN A 179 -21.87 57.39 -2.65
N GLN A 180 -21.15 57.57 -3.76
CA GLN A 180 -20.70 58.89 -4.19
C GLN A 180 -21.87 59.78 -4.61
N ALA A 181 -22.83 59.24 -5.36
CA ALA A 181 -24.07 59.96 -5.68
C ALA A 181 -24.84 60.34 -4.41
N HIS A 182 -24.99 59.44 -3.45
CA HIS A 182 -25.64 59.73 -2.18
C HIS A 182 -24.94 60.84 -1.39
N ARG A 183 -23.60 60.83 -1.33
CA ARG A 183 -22.82 61.91 -0.71
C ARG A 183 -23.09 63.26 -1.37
N SER A 184 -23.11 63.32 -2.69
CA SER A 184 -23.41 64.56 -3.42
C SER A 184 -24.83 65.08 -3.15
N ILE A 185 -25.81 64.18 -3.03
CA ILE A 185 -27.18 64.53 -2.66
C ILE A 185 -27.23 65.05 -1.22
N GLN A 186 -26.53 64.41 -0.29
CA GLN A 186 -26.46 64.87 1.11
C GLN A 186 -25.81 66.25 1.23
N GLU A 187 -24.75 66.53 0.48
CA GLU A 187 -24.12 67.85 0.43
C GLU A 187 -25.09 68.90 -0.12
N ASN A 188 -25.75 68.63 -1.25
CA ASN A 188 -26.76 69.53 -1.80
C ASN A 188 -27.91 69.78 -0.81
N LEU A 189 -28.45 68.74 -0.17
CA LEU A 189 -29.49 68.88 0.85
C LEU A 189 -29.00 69.70 2.04
N ARG A 190 -27.75 69.50 2.48
CA ARG A 190 -27.16 70.25 3.58
C ARG A 190 -27.02 71.72 3.24
N ASP A 191 -26.59 72.04 2.03
CA ASP A 191 -26.48 73.41 1.53
C ASP A 191 -27.87 74.06 1.39
N GLU A 192 -28.86 73.32 0.92
CA GLU A 192 -30.24 73.79 0.79
C GLU A 192 -30.90 73.99 2.16
N LEU A 193 -30.65 73.10 3.12
CA LEU A 193 -31.04 73.27 4.52
C LEU A 193 -30.34 74.46 5.17
N ALA A 194 -29.06 74.69 4.91
CA ALA A 194 -28.36 75.89 5.39
C ALA A 194 -28.98 77.16 4.80
N ARG A 195 -29.39 77.11 3.53
CA ARG A 195 -30.08 78.22 2.87
C ARG A 195 -31.47 78.45 3.47
N LEU A 196 -32.28 77.40 3.62
CA LEU A 196 -33.63 77.47 4.19
C LEU A 196 -33.60 77.88 5.66
N SER A 197 -32.70 77.33 6.48
CA SER A 197 -32.52 77.77 7.88
C SER A 197 -32.14 79.25 7.95
N SER A 198 -31.28 79.75 7.04
CA SER A 198 -31.00 81.19 6.96
C SER A 198 -32.19 82.03 6.51
N GLN A 199 -33.18 81.46 5.80
CA GLN A 199 -34.43 82.13 5.44
C GLN A 199 -35.42 82.09 6.61
N ILE A 200 -35.53 80.95 7.29
CA ILE A 200 -36.33 80.76 8.49
C ILE A 200 -35.84 81.69 9.60
N ALA A 201 -34.53 81.76 9.87
CA ALA A 201 -33.97 82.69 10.86
C ALA A 201 -34.33 84.16 10.56
N ARG A 202 -34.39 84.55 9.27
CA ARG A 202 -34.86 85.88 8.87
C ARG A 202 -36.37 86.09 9.04
N LEU A 203 -37.17 85.03 8.93
CA LEU A 203 -38.61 85.05 9.17
C LEU A 203 -38.93 85.00 10.68
N GLU A 204 -38.10 84.31 11.47
CA GLU A 204 -38.17 84.23 12.94
C GLU A 204 -37.73 85.56 13.57
N GLU A 205 -36.69 86.24 13.07
CA GLU A 205 -36.40 87.63 13.46
C GLU A 205 -37.57 88.61 13.17
N ALA A 206 -38.52 88.20 12.30
CA ALA A 206 -39.69 88.98 11.93
C ALA A 206 -40.99 88.58 12.67
N ALA A 207 -40.98 87.55 13.53
CA ALA A 207 -42.16 87.06 14.24
C ALA A 207 -41.85 86.82 15.74
N PRO A 208 -42.65 87.32 16.70
CA PRO A 208 -42.38 87.06 18.10
C PRO A 208 -42.66 85.59 18.46
N ASP A 209 -41.66 84.97 19.08
CA ASP A 209 -41.60 83.60 19.61
C ASP A 209 -42.86 83.18 20.37
N GLN A 210 -43.47 82.06 19.96
CA GLN A 210 -44.23 81.18 20.84
C GLN A 210 -44.10 79.73 20.37
N GLU A 211 -43.37 78.91 21.13
CA GLU A 211 -43.71 77.50 21.40
C GLU A 211 -42.80 76.93 22.50
N GLU A 212 -43.12 77.25 23.76
CA GLU A 212 -42.62 76.56 24.95
C GLU A 212 -43.29 75.18 25.10
N SER A 213 -42.49 74.16 25.48
CA SER A 213 -42.87 72.75 25.53
C SER A 213 -44.07 72.44 26.43
N SER A 214 -44.96 71.56 25.97
CA SER A 214 -46.29 71.29 26.55
C SER A 214 -46.33 70.43 27.84
N PHE A 215 -45.22 70.19 28.53
CA PHE A 215 -45.17 69.35 29.74
C PHE A 215 -44.95 70.14 31.03
N SER A 216 -45.54 69.67 32.13
CA SER A 216 -45.30 70.26 33.44
C SER A 216 -43.82 70.11 33.84
N PRO A 217 -43.28 71.00 34.70
CA PRO A 217 -41.89 70.91 35.15
C PRO A 217 -41.52 69.56 35.79
N GLU A 218 -42.50 68.91 36.44
CA GLU A 218 -42.34 67.58 37.03
C GLU A 218 -42.14 66.50 35.96
N ILE A 219 -43.00 66.46 34.94
CA ILE A 219 -42.88 65.52 33.82
C ILE A 219 -41.56 65.77 33.07
N SER A 220 -41.21 67.02 32.81
CA SER A 220 -39.95 67.38 32.15
C SER A 220 -38.72 66.99 32.98
N ALA A 221 -38.80 67.00 34.31
CA ALA A 221 -37.74 66.49 35.18
C ALA A 221 -37.63 64.96 35.12
N LEU A 222 -38.74 64.25 35.09
CA LEU A 222 -38.76 62.79 34.98
C LEU A 222 -38.29 62.30 33.60
N LEU A 223 -38.68 62.98 32.52
CA LEU A 223 -38.20 62.67 31.16
C LEU A 223 -36.68 62.78 31.04
N ARG A 224 -36.05 63.75 31.73
CA ARG A 224 -34.58 63.83 31.79
C ARG A 224 -33.96 62.65 32.52
N LYS A 225 -34.60 62.13 33.57
CA LYS A 225 -34.12 60.97 34.32
C LYS A 225 -34.24 59.64 33.57
N LEU A 226 -35.07 59.56 32.54
CA LEU A 226 -35.08 58.40 31.63
C LEU A 226 -33.78 58.25 30.83
N GLN A 227 -32.93 59.28 30.78
CA GLN A 227 -31.64 59.27 30.08
C GLN A 227 -30.46 59.12 31.05
N ASP A 228 -30.71 58.78 32.31
CA ASP A 228 -29.66 58.58 33.30
C ASP A 228 -28.87 57.29 33.02
N ASP A 229 -27.58 57.28 33.35
CA ASP A 229 -26.71 56.12 33.18
C ASP A 229 -27.12 54.99 34.16
N ASP A 230 -27.64 55.34 35.33
CA ASP A 230 -28.07 54.39 36.36
C ASP A 230 -29.42 53.73 35.99
N PRO A 231 -29.47 52.40 35.83
CA PRO A 231 -30.71 51.69 35.49
C PRO A 231 -31.81 51.83 36.56
N GLU A 232 -31.48 51.97 37.84
CA GLU A 232 -32.48 52.16 38.90
C GLU A 232 -33.12 53.55 38.81
N VAL A 233 -32.35 54.57 38.41
CA VAL A 233 -32.86 55.93 38.19
C VAL A 233 -33.80 55.97 37.00
N ARG A 234 -33.44 55.30 35.88
CA ARG A 234 -34.32 55.19 34.72
C ARG A 234 -35.61 54.43 35.06
N TYR A 235 -35.49 53.29 35.73
CA TYR A 235 -36.65 52.50 36.17
C TYR A 235 -37.58 53.30 37.08
N GLY A 236 -37.04 53.97 38.10
CA GLY A 236 -37.83 54.79 39.03
C GLY A 236 -38.45 56.02 38.37
N ALA A 237 -37.83 56.56 37.31
CA ALA A 237 -38.43 57.62 36.50
C ALA A 237 -39.59 57.10 35.64
N LEU A 238 -39.43 55.93 35.00
CA LEU A 238 -40.49 55.25 34.26
C LEU A 238 -41.67 54.89 35.18
N GLU A 239 -41.42 54.36 36.37
CA GLU A 239 -42.46 54.03 37.36
C GLU A 239 -43.29 55.25 37.76
N LYS A 240 -42.65 56.41 37.90
CA LYS A 240 -43.38 57.66 38.18
C LYS A 240 -44.13 58.15 36.95
N LEU A 241 -43.51 58.07 35.77
CA LEU A 241 -44.14 58.49 34.52
C LEU A 241 -45.36 57.63 34.18
N SER A 242 -45.33 56.32 34.48
CA SER A 242 -46.42 55.38 34.23
C SER A 242 -47.71 55.74 34.99
N ALA A 243 -47.62 56.50 36.08
CA ALA A 243 -48.77 56.98 36.84
C ALA A 243 -49.54 58.13 36.16
N PHE A 244 -48.92 58.88 35.23
CA PHE A 244 -49.56 60.06 34.63
C PHE A 244 -50.57 59.73 33.53
N GLN A 245 -50.48 58.54 32.91
CA GLN A 245 -51.36 58.11 31.81
C GLN A 245 -51.54 59.16 30.70
N ASP A 246 -50.48 59.89 30.35
CA ASP A 246 -50.51 60.93 29.32
C ASP A 246 -50.02 60.35 27.98
N PRO A 247 -50.89 60.24 26.95
CA PRO A 247 -50.50 59.73 25.63
C PRO A 247 -49.36 60.51 24.97
N ARG A 248 -49.15 61.78 25.32
CA ARG A 248 -48.04 62.59 24.82
C ARG A 248 -46.68 62.06 25.27
N LEU A 249 -46.64 61.21 26.31
CA LEU A 249 -45.42 60.56 26.79
C LEU A 249 -45.01 59.35 25.95
N LEU A 250 -45.91 58.77 25.15
CA LEU A 250 -45.63 57.54 24.40
C LEU A 250 -44.36 57.60 23.53
N PRO A 251 -44.09 58.68 22.77
CA PRO A 251 -42.85 58.78 21.99
C PRO A 251 -41.57 58.71 22.84
N HIS A 252 -41.64 59.14 24.11
CA HIS A 252 -40.52 59.08 25.04
C HIS A 252 -40.35 57.71 25.70
N LEU A 253 -41.41 56.90 25.76
CA LEU A 253 -41.39 55.59 26.38
C LEU A 253 -41.08 54.46 25.39
N PHE A 254 -41.36 54.62 24.08
CA PHE A 254 -41.08 53.57 23.09
C PHE A 254 -39.64 53.03 23.11
N PRO A 255 -38.59 53.86 23.23
CA PRO A 255 -37.22 53.37 23.27
C PRO A 255 -36.91 52.47 24.48
N LEU A 256 -37.68 52.59 25.57
CA LEU A 256 -37.44 51.85 26.81
C LEU A 256 -37.80 50.36 26.71
N LEU A 257 -38.51 49.93 25.66
CA LEU A 257 -38.67 48.52 25.32
C LEU A 257 -37.35 47.84 24.90
N ALA A 258 -36.30 48.62 24.61
CA ALA A 258 -34.96 48.14 24.31
C ALA A 258 -33.94 48.57 25.39
N ASP A 259 -34.40 48.99 26.57
CA ASP A 259 -33.50 49.39 27.66
C ASP A 259 -32.57 48.23 28.07
N PRO A 260 -31.28 48.49 28.35
CA PRO A 260 -30.36 47.46 28.82
C PRO A 260 -30.86 46.72 30.08
N TYR A 261 -31.67 47.37 30.92
CA TYR A 261 -32.22 46.80 32.13
C TYR A 261 -33.59 46.15 31.87
N GLU A 262 -33.67 44.86 32.11
CA GLU A 262 -34.82 44.00 31.81
C GLU A 262 -36.09 44.41 32.56
N PHE A 263 -35.96 44.96 33.77
CA PHE A 263 -37.12 45.45 34.54
C PHE A 263 -37.70 46.73 33.92
N THR A 264 -36.88 47.59 33.30
CA THR A 264 -37.36 48.76 32.55
C THR A 264 -38.13 48.33 31.31
N ARG A 265 -37.63 47.33 30.56
CA ARG A 265 -38.35 46.76 29.40
C ARG A 265 -39.69 46.16 29.81
N PHE A 266 -39.70 45.35 30.86
CA PHE A 266 -40.92 44.76 31.44
C PHE A 266 -41.94 45.84 31.84
N LEU A 267 -41.52 46.84 32.61
CA LEU A 267 -42.41 47.90 33.08
C LEU A 267 -42.95 48.73 31.92
N THR A 268 -42.14 48.97 30.89
CA THR A 268 -42.57 49.69 29.68
C THR A 268 -43.66 48.91 28.95
N ALA A 269 -43.43 47.61 28.72
CA ALA A 269 -44.42 46.74 28.07
C ALA A 269 -45.73 46.67 28.86
N HIS A 270 -45.64 46.60 30.20
CA HIS A 270 -46.80 46.61 31.09
C HIS A 270 -47.56 47.95 31.02
N THR A 271 -46.84 49.07 31.12
CA THR A 271 -47.38 50.43 31.09
C THR A 271 -48.19 50.68 29.81
N PHE A 272 -47.71 50.21 28.66
CA PHE A 272 -48.44 50.33 27.40
C PHE A 272 -49.77 49.57 27.38
N GLY A 273 -49.82 48.40 28.03
CA GLY A 273 -51.06 47.66 28.23
C GLY A 273 -52.01 48.38 29.20
N ASP A 274 -51.49 48.95 30.29
CA ASP A 274 -52.30 49.68 31.28
C ASP A 274 -52.88 50.98 30.73
N TRP A 275 -52.12 51.69 29.90
CA TRP A 275 -52.53 52.95 29.28
C TRP A 275 -53.47 52.76 28.08
N ASN A 276 -53.78 51.51 27.72
CA ASN A 276 -54.47 51.18 26.48
C ASN A 276 -53.83 51.86 25.25
N ALA A 277 -52.48 51.92 25.24
CA ALA A 277 -51.71 52.68 24.28
C ALA A 277 -51.68 51.99 22.91
N ARG A 278 -52.75 52.13 22.11
CA ARG A 278 -52.85 51.51 20.77
C ARG A 278 -51.64 51.74 19.84
N PRO A 279 -51.01 52.93 19.80
CA PRO A 279 -49.80 53.15 18.99
C PRO A 279 -48.58 52.29 19.39
N SER A 280 -48.60 51.68 20.58
CA SER A 280 -47.52 50.82 21.06
C SER A 280 -47.53 49.40 20.46
N VAL A 281 -48.62 48.96 19.83
CA VAL A 281 -48.77 47.59 19.30
C VAL A 281 -47.57 47.13 18.46
N PRO A 282 -47.09 47.86 17.44
CA PRO A 282 -45.92 47.41 16.67
C PRO A 282 -44.66 47.26 17.54
N HIS A 283 -44.47 48.12 18.54
CA HIS A 283 -43.32 48.05 19.45
C HIS A 283 -43.43 46.86 20.42
N LEU A 284 -44.64 46.57 20.91
CA LEU A 284 -44.91 45.40 21.75
C LEU A 284 -44.76 44.08 20.97
N ILE A 285 -45.04 44.07 19.66
CA ILE A 285 -44.79 42.90 18.79
C ILE A 285 -43.29 42.61 18.74
N GLU A 286 -42.44 43.62 18.56
CA GLU A 286 -40.98 43.42 18.61
C GLU A 286 -40.50 42.92 19.98
N ALA A 287 -41.11 43.37 21.08
CA ALA A 287 -40.82 42.89 22.43
C ALA A 287 -41.19 41.41 22.68
N LEU A 288 -41.90 40.74 21.76
CA LEU A 288 -42.08 39.28 21.81
C LEU A 288 -40.79 38.51 21.50
N LEU A 289 -39.75 39.15 20.99
CA LEU A 289 -38.45 38.56 20.75
C LEU A 289 -37.43 38.90 21.84
N ASP A 290 -37.87 39.49 22.96
CA ASP A 290 -36.99 39.82 24.07
C ASP A 290 -36.27 38.58 24.59
N GLU A 291 -35.00 38.69 24.97
CA GLU A 291 -34.22 37.57 25.51
C GLU A 291 -34.80 37.03 26.83
N ILE A 292 -35.50 37.88 27.59
CA ILE A 292 -36.04 37.56 28.92
C ILE A 292 -37.52 37.16 28.84
N ALA A 293 -37.81 35.95 29.32
CA ALA A 293 -39.16 35.35 29.23
C ALA A 293 -40.28 36.19 29.88
N PHE A 294 -40.03 36.85 31.02
CA PHE A 294 -41.04 37.66 31.67
C PHE A 294 -41.33 38.98 30.93
N VAL A 295 -40.36 39.50 30.16
CA VAL A 295 -40.59 40.66 29.27
C VAL A 295 -41.49 40.25 28.11
N ARG A 296 -41.21 39.09 27.48
CA ARG A 296 -42.09 38.49 26.46
C ARG A 296 -43.50 38.26 26.99
N GLU A 297 -43.63 37.79 28.24
CA GLU A 297 -44.91 37.60 28.91
C GLU A 297 -45.67 38.93 29.12
N ALA A 298 -44.97 40.01 29.50
CA ALA A 298 -45.59 41.32 29.61
C ALA A 298 -46.04 41.85 28.25
N ALA A 299 -45.21 41.71 27.22
CA ALA A 299 -45.52 42.12 25.86
C ALA A 299 -46.76 41.41 25.29
N VAL A 300 -46.82 40.08 25.38
CA VAL A 300 -47.98 39.31 24.90
C VAL A 300 -49.25 39.60 25.69
N ARG A 301 -49.15 39.83 27.02
CA ARG A 301 -50.31 40.23 27.85
C ARG A 301 -50.84 41.58 27.43
N SER A 302 -49.97 42.56 27.20
CA SER A 302 -50.35 43.89 26.73
C SER A 302 -50.96 43.84 25.33
N LEU A 303 -50.37 43.07 24.40
CA LEU A 303 -50.93 42.86 23.07
C LEU A 303 -52.34 42.24 23.11
N ARG A 304 -52.53 41.19 23.91
CA ARG A 304 -53.86 40.57 24.12
C ARG A 304 -54.87 41.58 24.64
N ARG A 305 -54.47 42.44 25.58
CA ARG A 305 -55.34 43.47 26.16
C ARG A 305 -55.70 44.56 25.14
N LEU A 306 -54.73 45.05 24.38
CA LEU A 306 -54.93 46.14 23.41
C LEU A 306 -55.77 45.71 22.20
N THR A 307 -55.53 44.50 21.71
CA THR A 307 -56.06 44.03 20.42
C THR A 307 -57.25 43.07 20.55
N GLY A 308 -57.43 42.47 21.74
CA GLY A 308 -58.38 41.39 21.97
C GLY A 308 -58.00 40.06 21.30
N GLN A 309 -56.86 39.98 20.60
CA GLN A 309 -56.42 38.78 19.90
C GLN A 309 -55.63 37.85 20.81
N ASN A 310 -55.76 36.54 20.58
CA ASN A 310 -54.92 35.52 21.21
C ASN A 310 -54.43 34.52 20.14
N PHE A 311 -53.11 34.47 19.93
CA PHE A 311 -52.45 33.56 18.99
C PHE A 311 -51.68 32.44 19.69
N ASP A 312 -52.09 32.07 20.91
CA ASP A 312 -51.50 30.99 21.72
C ASP A 312 -49.97 31.07 21.85
N TYR A 313 -49.43 32.29 21.83
CA TYR A 313 -48.00 32.56 21.98
C TYR A 313 -47.50 32.08 23.35
N ASP A 314 -46.52 31.17 23.33
CA ASP A 314 -45.81 30.65 24.51
C ASP A 314 -44.51 31.43 24.74
N HIS A 315 -44.53 32.29 25.76
CA HIS A 315 -43.37 33.09 26.16
C HIS A 315 -42.21 32.27 26.76
N THR A 316 -42.44 31.01 27.11
CA THR A 316 -41.43 30.06 27.61
C THR A 316 -41.05 28.98 26.61
N GLY A 317 -41.67 29.01 25.42
CA GLY A 317 -41.48 28.04 24.36
C GLY A 317 -40.07 28.07 23.76
N LYS A 318 -39.82 27.15 22.84
CA LYS A 318 -38.56 27.13 22.08
C LYS A 318 -38.48 28.32 21.14
N GLU A 319 -37.27 28.72 20.75
CA GLU A 319 -37.04 29.83 19.81
C GLU A 319 -37.88 29.73 18.54
N SER A 320 -38.04 28.52 17.98
CA SER A 320 -38.88 28.29 16.80
C SER A 320 -40.37 28.59 17.04
N GLU A 321 -40.87 28.31 18.25
CA GLU A 321 -42.26 28.55 18.64
C GLU A 321 -42.49 30.05 18.93
N ILE A 322 -41.53 30.69 19.61
CA ILE A 322 -41.49 32.14 19.84
C ILE A 322 -41.51 32.88 18.50
N GLN A 323 -40.61 32.51 17.57
CA GLN A 323 -40.54 33.13 16.25
C GLN A 323 -41.84 32.92 15.47
N ALA A 324 -42.44 31.73 15.51
CA ALA A 324 -43.72 31.46 14.85
C ALA A 324 -44.85 32.34 15.41
N GLY A 325 -44.92 32.50 16.73
CA GLY A 325 -45.90 33.36 17.36
C GLY A 325 -45.67 34.86 17.09
N TYR A 326 -44.41 35.32 17.04
CA TYR A 326 -44.05 36.67 16.61
C TYR A 326 -44.53 36.94 15.17
N GLN A 327 -44.30 36.01 14.24
CA GLN A 327 -44.74 36.16 12.84
C GLN A 327 -46.27 36.22 12.71
N GLN A 328 -47.02 35.49 13.54
CA GLN A 328 -48.49 35.58 13.56
C GLN A 328 -48.95 36.97 14.00
N TRP A 329 -48.39 37.52 15.08
CA TRP A 329 -48.68 38.88 15.54
C TRP A 329 -48.31 39.94 14.49
N LYS A 330 -47.14 39.80 13.87
CA LYS A 330 -46.67 40.71 12.82
C LYS A 330 -47.59 40.70 11.60
N SER A 331 -47.94 39.51 11.10
CA SER A 331 -48.85 39.37 9.96
C SER A 331 -50.25 39.94 10.25
N TRP A 332 -50.74 39.74 11.48
CA TRP A 332 -51.99 40.36 11.91
C TRP A 332 -51.89 41.90 11.90
N TRP A 333 -50.80 42.48 12.40
CA TRP A 333 -50.60 43.92 12.38
C TRP A 333 -50.49 44.50 10.98
N GLU A 334 -49.75 43.86 10.07
CA GLU A 334 -49.66 44.28 8.67
C GLU A 334 -51.04 44.30 7.98
N SER A 335 -51.93 43.38 8.36
CA SER A 335 -53.27 43.27 7.77
C SER A 335 -54.32 44.17 8.42
N ASN A 336 -54.14 44.56 9.69
CA ASN A 336 -55.19 45.21 10.49
C ASN A 336 -54.77 46.55 11.12
N GLY A 337 -53.47 46.90 11.11
CA GLY A 337 -52.91 47.99 11.90
C GLY A 337 -53.46 49.37 11.56
N GLU A 338 -53.60 49.69 10.26
CA GLU A 338 -54.18 50.97 9.82
C GLU A 338 -55.61 51.14 10.35
N ARG A 339 -56.43 50.11 10.21
CA ARG A 339 -57.82 50.11 10.71
C ARG A 339 -57.87 50.17 12.24
N PHE A 340 -57.02 49.41 12.91
CA PHE A 340 -56.95 49.36 14.36
C PHE A 340 -56.62 50.72 14.99
N LEU A 341 -55.74 51.50 14.34
CA LEU A 341 -55.42 52.86 14.79
C LEU A 341 -56.51 53.88 14.40
N ALA A 342 -57.23 53.67 13.29
CA ALA A 342 -58.33 54.52 12.87
C ALA A 342 -59.58 54.41 13.76
N ASP A 343 -59.81 53.25 14.39
CA ASP A 343 -60.97 52.97 15.24
C ASP A 343 -60.85 53.56 16.67
N SER A 344 -60.07 54.63 16.88
CA SER A 344 -59.70 55.19 18.22
C SER A 344 -60.48 56.44 18.63
#